data_AF-Q2IYR8-F1
#
_entry.id   AF-Q2IYR8-F1
#
_cell.length_a   1.000
_cell.length_b   1.000
_cell.length_c   1.000
_cell.angle_alpha   90.00
_cell.angle_beta   90.00
_cell.angle_gamma   90.00
#
_symmetry.space_group_name_H-M   'P 1'
#
loop_
_entity.id
_entity.type
_entity.pdbx_description
1 polymer ?
#
loop_
_entity_poly.entity_id
_entity_poly.type
_entity_poly.pdbx_seq_one_letter_code
_entity_poly.pdbx_strand_id
1 'polypeptide(L)'
;MSEAAQSGGHSSNPWRAVLRWILAAFFVAAGVAHLAVPDKLLAMTPGWVQFAPQVILLTGLCEFAGAAALVTRPLRWWAGVALALYSLCVWPANIMHAVDGIEIPGLPSSWWYHGPRLAAQPLIIWASLYAAGVVDWPFRRRRA
;
A
#
# COMPACT_ATOMS: atom_id res chain seq x y z
N MET A 1 -8.67 -30.57 40.88
CA MET A 1 -7.61 -29.54 40.92
C MET A 1 -6.49 -29.94 39.98
N SER A 2 -6.49 -29.41 38.76
CA SER A 2 -5.32 -28.81 38.08
C SER A 2 -5.69 -28.55 36.62
N GLU A 3 -6.06 -27.31 36.35
CA GLU A 3 -5.85 -26.64 35.06
C GLU A 3 -4.37 -26.66 34.64
N ALA A 4 -4.12 -26.21 33.41
CA ALA A 4 -2.86 -25.96 32.72
C ALA A 4 -2.36 -27.15 31.86
N ALA A 5 -2.13 -27.03 30.56
CA ALA A 5 -1.99 -25.86 29.71
C ALA A 5 -2.48 -26.20 28.30
N GLN A 6 -3.57 -25.58 27.86
CA GLN A 6 -3.85 -25.45 26.44
C GLN A 6 -2.81 -24.47 25.89
N SER A 7 -1.76 -25.01 25.28
CA SER A 7 -0.74 -24.24 24.58
C SER A 7 -1.40 -23.51 23.41
N GLY A 8 -1.69 -22.22 23.64
CA GLY A 8 -2.19 -21.29 22.63
C GLY A 8 -1.18 -21.09 21.52
N GLY A 9 -1.11 -22.05 20.60
CA GLY A 9 -0.44 -21.90 19.32
C GLY A 9 -1.09 -20.75 18.58
N HIS A 10 -0.41 -19.60 18.53
CA HIS A 10 -0.79 -18.49 17.68
C HIS A 10 -0.69 -18.98 16.24
N SER A 11 -1.77 -19.53 15.69
CA SER A 11 -1.83 -19.95 14.30
C SER A 11 -1.64 -18.70 13.44
N SER A 12 -0.40 -18.40 13.07
CA SER A 12 -0.08 -17.32 12.14
C SER A 12 -0.77 -17.70 10.83
N ASN A 13 -1.84 -16.99 10.48
CA ASN A 13 -2.57 -17.24 9.25
C ASN A 13 -1.57 -17.14 8.07
N PRO A 14 -1.23 -18.26 7.39
CA PRO A 14 -0.17 -18.29 6.38
C PRO A 14 -0.51 -17.36 5.22
N TRP A 15 -1.79 -17.20 4.91
CA TRP A 15 -2.28 -16.28 3.89
C TRP A 15 -1.90 -14.82 4.19
N ARG A 16 -2.07 -14.37 5.45
CA ARG A 16 -1.64 -13.02 5.86
C ARG A 16 -0.13 -12.86 5.78
N ALA A 17 0.63 -13.92 6.04
CA ALA A 17 2.09 -13.87 5.92
C ALA A 17 2.54 -13.71 4.47
N VAL A 18 1.98 -14.50 3.56
CA VAL A 18 2.24 -14.37 2.12
C VAL A 18 1.85 -12.98 1.62
N LEU A 19 0.64 -12.50 1.95
CA LEU A 19 0.17 -11.19 1.52
C LEU A 19 1.05 -10.04 2.03
N ARG A 20 1.56 -10.12 3.27
CA ARG A 20 2.51 -9.13 3.80
C ARG A 20 3.78 -9.04 2.97
N TRP A 21 4.36 -10.17 2.59
CA TRP A 21 5.58 -10.19 1.78
C TRP A 21 5.32 -9.68 0.37
N ILE A 22 4.18 -10.03 -0.23
CA ILE A 22 3.76 -9.48 -1.53
C ILE A 22 3.62 -7.96 -1.45
N LEU A 23 2.91 -7.45 -0.45
CA LEU A 23 2.74 -6.01 -0.26
C LEU A 23 4.05 -5.29 0.04
N ALA A 24 4.92 -5.88 0.87
CA ALA A 24 6.23 -5.32 1.14
C ALA A 24 7.06 -5.21 -0.14
N ALA A 25 7.10 -6.27 -0.96
CA ALA A 25 7.77 -6.23 -2.26
C ALA A 25 7.16 -5.19 -3.21
N PHE A 26 5.83 -5.07 -3.24
CA PHE A 26 5.12 -4.07 -4.03
C PHE A 26 5.49 -2.64 -3.62
N PHE A 27 5.45 -2.32 -2.32
CA PHE A 27 5.81 -0.99 -1.82
C PHE A 27 7.31 -0.68 -1.97
N VAL A 28 8.18 -1.69 -1.88
CA VAL A 28 9.60 -1.53 -2.23
C VAL A 28 9.76 -1.16 -3.71
N ALA A 29 9.06 -1.86 -4.61
CA ALA A 29 9.10 -1.54 -6.04
C ALA A 29 8.54 -0.13 -6.34
N ALA A 30 7.47 0.27 -5.65
CA ALA A 30 6.92 1.62 -5.73
C ALA A 30 7.92 2.68 -5.22
N GLY A 31 8.60 2.40 -4.10
CA GLY A 31 9.63 3.28 -3.56
C GLY A 31 10.82 3.43 -4.50
N VAL A 32 11.23 2.35 -5.17
CA VAL A 32 12.25 2.41 -6.23
C VAL A 32 11.78 3.28 -7.40
N ALA A 33 10.52 3.17 -7.82
CA ALA A 33 9.98 4.01 -8.89
C ALA A 33 10.00 5.50 -8.53
N HIS A 34 9.74 5.86 -7.27
CA HIS A 34 9.86 7.24 -6.78
C HIS A 34 11.27 7.83 -6.94
N LEU A 35 12.30 6.98 -6.84
CA LEU A 35 13.70 7.40 -6.99
C LEU A 35 14.20 7.31 -8.44
N ALA A 36 13.73 6.31 -9.19
CA ALA A 36 14.23 6.01 -10.54
C ALA A 36 13.59 6.86 -11.64
N VAL A 37 12.32 7.26 -11.47
CA VAL A 37 11.58 8.05 -12.46
C VAL A 37 10.83 9.24 -11.85
N PRO A 38 11.52 10.12 -11.09
CA PRO A 38 10.87 11.24 -10.41
C PRO A 38 10.18 12.20 -11.39
N ASP A 39 10.71 12.39 -12.60
CA ASP A 39 10.14 13.29 -13.61
C ASP A 39 8.73 12.86 -14.05
N LYS A 40 8.49 11.55 -14.17
CA LYS A 40 7.17 11.00 -14.52
C LYS A 40 6.16 11.21 -13.40
N LEU A 41 6.60 11.15 -12.15
CA LEU A 41 5.76 11.39 -10.97
C LEU A 41 5.47 12.89 -10.81
N LEU A 42 6.46 13.74 -11.06
CA LEU A 42 6.28 15.18 -11.09
C LEU A 42 5.22 15.59 -12.11
N ALA A 43 5.24 14.98 -13.30
CA ALA A 43 4.24 15.23 -14.33
C ALA A 43 2.81 14.78 -13.94
N MET A 44 2.66 13.79 -13.05
CA MET A 44 1.36 13.37 -12.50
C MET A 44 0.93 14.19 -11.29
N THR A 45 1.85 14.93 -10.67
CA THR A 45 1.60 15.56 -9.38
C THR A 45 0.72 16.79 -9.59
N PRO A 46 -0.44 16.88 -8.92
CA PRO A 46 -1.32 18.04 -9.05
C PRO A 46 -0.65 19.35 -8.63
N GLY A 47 -0.96 20.45 -9.30
CA GLY A 47 -0.32 21.75 -9.08
C GLY A 47 -0.52 22.37 -7.68
N TRP A 48 -1.44 21.85 -6.88
CA TRP A 48 -1.63 22.26 -5.48
C TRP A 48 -0.61 21.64 -4.52
N VAL A 49 0.14 20.62 -4.94
CA VAL A 49 1.18 20.00 -4.12
C VAL A 49 2.42 20.88 -4.13
N GLN A 50 2.66 21.55 -3.00
CA GLN A 50 3.87 22.34 -2.80
C GLN A 50 5.09 21.43 -2.65
N PHE A 51 6.24 21.85 -3.18
CA PHE A 51 7.51 21.12 -3.08
C PHE A 51 7.42 19.67 -3.62
N ALA A 52 6.75 19.47 -4.76
CA ALA A 52 6.51 18.15 -5.36
C ALA A 52 7.75 17.24 -5.44
N PRO A 53 8.97 17.71 -5.79
CA PRO A 53 10.16 16.84 -5.80
C PRO A 53 10.49 16.26 -4.42
N GLN A 54 10.43 17.09 -3.38
CA GLN A 54 10.70 16.70 -2.00
C GLN A 54 9.61 15.76 -1.48
N VAL A 55 8.35 16.03 -1.84
CA VAL A 55 7.22 15.15 -1.50
C VAL A 55 7.44 13.76 -2.11
N ILE A 56 7.76 13.67 -3.41
CA ILE A 56 8.03 12.39 -4.10
C ILE A 56 9.19 11.63 -3.46
N LEU A 57 10.28 12.32 -3.12
CA LEU A 57 11.41 11.70 -2.43
C LEU A 57 10.99 11.14 -1.06
N LEU A 58 10.29 11.96 -0.26
CA LEU A 58 9.86 11.58 1.08
C LEU A 58 8.85 10.42 1.03
N THR A 59 7.93 10.43 0.07
CA THR A 59 6.97 9.33 -0.09
C THR A 59 7.67 8.04 -0.48
N GLY A 60 8.67 8.08 -1.37
CA GLY A 60 9.49 6.90 -1.68
C GLY A 60 10.19 6.31 -0.45
N LEU A 61 10.77 7.18 0.40
CA LEU A 61 11.37 6.74 1.68
C LEU A 61 10.34 6.14 2.64
N CYS A 62 9.15 6.75 2.73
CA CYS A 62 8.05 6.24 3.54
C CYS A 62 7.55 4.87 3.04
N GLU A 63 7.55 4.61 1.74
CA GLU A 63 7.17 3.30 1.19
C GLU A 63 8.18 2.21 1.59
N PHE A 64 9.48 2.48 1.53
CA PHE A 64 10.50 1.54 2.03
C PHE A 64 10.36 1.30 3.54
N ALA A 65 10.20 2.36 4.32
CA ALA A 65 10.02 2.27 5.76
C ALA A 65 8.74 1.48 6.11
N GLY A 66 7.64 1.76 5.41
CA GLY A 66 6.37 1.07 5.54
C GLY A 66 6.46 -0.41 5.19
N ALA A 67 7.16 -0.77 4.11
CA ALA A 67 7.39 -2.16 3.72
C ALA A 67 8.19 -2.93 4.79
N ALA A 68 9.28 -2.36 5.29
CA ALA A 68 10.09 -2.94 6.36
C ALA A 68 9.29 -3.05 7.68
N ALA A 69 8.50 -2.03 8.01
CA ALA A 69 7.65 -2.01 9.19
C ALA A 69 6.51 -3.04 9.10
N LEU A 70 5.96 -3.29 7.91
CA LEU A 70 4.87 -4.25 7.70
C LEU A 70 5.29 -5.69 8.02
N VAL A 71 6.53 -6.06 7.71
CA VAL A 71 7.08 -7.39 8.05
C VAL A 71 7.56 -7.46 9.51
N THR A 72 7.85 -6.32 10.14
CA THR A 72 8.30 -6.20 11.53
C THR A 72 7.14 -6.24 12.52
N ARG A 73 7.04 -7.31 13.33
CA ARG A 73 5.88 -7.57 14.23
C ARG A 73 5.38 -6.37 15.05
N PRO A 74 6.22 -5.63 15.81
CA PRO A 74 5.74 -4.53 16.64
C PRO A 74 5.22 -3.32 15.84
N LEU A 75 5.70 -3.13 14.61
CA LEU A 75 5.35 -1.98 13.77
C LEU A 75 4.24 -2.28 12.76
N ARG A 76 3.99 -3.56 12.52
CA ARG A 76 3.09 -4.06 11.47
C ARG A 76 1.73 -3.38 11.43
N TRP A 77 1.11 -3.22 12.60
CA TRP A 77 -0.23 -2.63 12.68
C TRP A 77 -0.21 -1.19 12.16
N TRP A 78 0.74 -0.38 12.65
CA TRP A 78 0.93 1.00 12.22
C TRP A 78 1.31 1.09 10.75
N ALA A 79 2.17 0.20 10.27
CA ALA A 79 2.56 0.13 8.86
C ALA A 79 1.36 -0.11 7.95
N GLY A 80 0.48 -1.06 8.30
CA GLY A 80 -0.72 -1.34 7.51
C GLY A 80 -1.68 -0.15 7.43
N VAL A 81 -1.89 0.56 8.55
CA VAL A 81 -2.71 1.78 8.58
C VAL A 81 -2.06 2.90 7.77
N ALA A 82 -0.76 3.15 7.96
CA ALA A 82 -0.03 4.19 7.25
C ALA A 82 -0.02 3.96 5.72
N LEU A 83 0.26 2.73 5.28
CA LEU A 83 0.27 2.37 3.86
C LEU A 83 -1.13 2.45 3.22
N ALA A 84 -2.17 2.10 3.98
CA ALA A 84 -3.55 2.26 3.54
C ALA A 84 -3.94 3.73 3.39
N LEU A 85 -3.63 4.58 4.37
CA LEU A 85 -3.87 6.02 4.30
C LEU A 85 -3.07 6.67 3.18
N TYR A 86 -1.80 6.29 3.02
CA TYR A 86 -0.96 6.76 1.92
C TYR A 86 -1.59 6.43 0.56
N SER A 87 -1.99 5.16 0.35
CA SER A 87 -2.65 4.73 -0.89
C SER A 87 -3.96 5.49 -1.15
N LEU A 88 -4.73 5.78 -0.09
CA LEU A 88 -5.94 6.58 -0.17
C LEU A 88 -5.65 8.03 -0.57
N CYS A 89 -4.59 8.64 -0.03
CA CYS A 89 -4.20 10.02 -0.37
C CYS A 89 -3.67 10.17 -1.80
N VAL A 90 -3.01 9.14 -2.34
CA VAL A 90 -2.50 9.15 -3.72
C VAL A 90 -3.60 8.88 -4.75
N TRP A 91 -4.71 8.26 -4.32
CA TRP A 91 -5.80 7.85 -5.21
C TRP A 91 -6.47 9.01 -5.98
N PRO A 92 -6.80 10.16 -5.36
CA PRO A 92 -7.31 11.32 -6.09
C PRO A 92 -6.40 11.80 -7.22
N ALA A 93 -5.08 11.83 -7.02
CA ALA A 93 -4.13 12.20 -8.06
C ALA A 93 -4.17 11.21 -9.25
N ASN A 94 -4.31 9.92 -8.96
CA ASN A 94 -4.45 8.89 -9.99
C ASN A 94 -5.78 8.96 -10.74
N ILE A 95 -6.86 9.36 -10.09
CA ILE A 95 -8.16 9.60 -10.72
C ILE A 95 -8.05 10.82 -11.64
N MET A 96 -7.49 11.92 -11.16
CA MET A 96 -7.30 13.15 -11.93
C MET A 96 -6.48 12.87 -13.20
N HIS A 97 -5.35 12.16 -13.08
CA HIS A 97 -4.55 11.75 -14.24
C HIS A 97 -5.35 10.90 -15.24
N ALA A 98 -6.22 10.00 -14.77
CA ALA A 98 -7.05 9.18 -15.65
C ALA A 98 -8.19 9.95 -16.35
N VAL A 99 -8.78 10.93 -15.67
CA VAL A 99 -9.93 11.71 -16.15
C VAL A 99 -9.48 12.86 -17.05
N ASP A 100 -8.45 13.60 -16.64
CA ASP A 100 -7.95 14.76 -17.37
C ASP A 100 -7.08 14.37 -18.58
N GLY A 101 -6.78 13.08 -18.73
CA GLY A 101 -6.06 12.54 -19.89
C GLY A 101 -4.66 13.12 -20.05
N ILE A 102 -4.01 13.49 -18.95
CA ILE A 102 -2.68 14.12 -18.97
C ILE A 102 -1.70 13.18 -19.67
N GLU A 103 -1.29 13.53 -20.87
CA GLU A 103 -0.34 12.73 -21.64
C GLU A 103 1.07 12.93 -21.07
N ILE A 104 1.56 11.89 -20.39
CA ILE A 104 2.93 11.86 -19.88
C ILE A 104 3.79 11.09 -20.89
N PRO A 105 4.85 11.71 -21.45
CA PRO A 105 5.74 11.04 -22.39
C PRO A 105 6.24 9.68 -21.86
N GLY A 106 5.98 8.62 -22.62
CA GLY A 106 6.39 7.26 -22.28
C GLY A 106 5.47 6.52 -21.28
N LEU A 107 4.26 7.01 -21.03
CA LEU A 107 3.19 6.26 -20.36
C LEU A 107 1.97 6.08 -21.29
N PRO A 108 1.27 4.93 -21.23
CA PRO A 108 0.03 4.77 -21.98
C PRO A 108 -1.07 5.65 -21.38
N SER A 109 -1.70 6.49 -22.20
CA SER A 109 -2.91 7.27 -21.83
C SER A 109 -4.21 6.46 -21.97
N SER A 110 -4.12 5.21 -22.41
CA SER A 110 -5.29 4.36 -22.63
C SER A 110 -5.99 3.97 -21.32
N TRP A 111 -7.32 3.85 -21.35
CA TRP A 111 -8.11 3.32 -20.23
C TRP A 111 -7.69 1.90 -19.78
N TRP A 112 -7.04 1.13 -20.66
CA TRP A 112 -6.48 -0.18 -20.32
C TRP A 112 -5.34 -0.09 -19.29
N TYR A 113 -4.65 1.05 -19.21
CA TYR A 113 -3.64 1.32 -18.20
C TYR A 113 -4.27 1.90 -16.92
N HIS A 114 -5.14 2.91 -17.06
CA HIS A 114 -5.72 3.61 -15.90
C HIS A 114 -6.75 2.77 -15.13
N GLY A 115 -7.61 2.02 -15.83
CA GLY A 115 -8.69 1.22 -15.22
C GLY A 115 -8.17 0.19 -14.20
N PRO A 116 -7.24 -0.70 -14.57
CA PRO A 116 -6.64 -1.65 -13.64
C PRO A 116 -5.94 -0.99 -12.46
N ARG A 117 -5.21 0.11 -12.70
CA ARG A 117 -4.51 0.87 -11.65
C ARG A 117 -5.48 1.48 -10.64
N LEU A 118 -6.60 2.01 -11.09
CA LEU A 118 -7.63 2.59 -10.22
C LEU A 118 -8.35 1.49 -9.42
N ALA A 119 -8.68 0.37 -10.05
CA ALA A 119 -9.31 -0.77 -9.37
C ALA A 119 -8.38 -1.43 -8.34
N ALA A 120 -7.07 -1.44 -8.58
CA ALA A 120 -6.08 -2.00 -7.67
C ALA A 120 -5.93 -1.21 -6.37
N GLN A 121 -6.22 0.09 -6.34
CA GLN A 121 -5.99 0.94 -5.16
C GLN A 121 -6.88 0.59 -3.96
N PRO A 122 -8.21 0.46 -4.11
CA PRO A 122 -9.06 -0.07 -3.04
C PRO A 122 -8.60 -1.44 -2.55
N LEU A 123 -8.12 -2.29 -3.46
CA LEU A 123 -7.59 -3.61 -3.11
C LEU A 123 -6.30 -3.52 -2.29
N ILE A 124 -5.37 -2.63 -2.65
CA ILE A 124 -4.12 -2.39 -1.90
C ILE A 124 -4.41 -1.82 -0.51
N ILE A 125 -5.36 -0.88 -0.40
CA ILE A 125 -5.82 -0.33 0.87
C ILE A 125 -6.33 -1.46 1.78
N TRP A 126 -7.30 -2.25 1.28
CA TRP A 126 -7.85 -3.37 2.02
C TRP A 126 -6.78 -4.41 2.38
N ALA A 127 -5.94 -4.77 1.40
CA ALA A 127 -4.89 -5.76 1.57
C ALA A 127 -3.90 -5.32 2.65
N SER A 128 -3.52 -4.04 2.71
CA SER A 128 -2.61 -3.49 3.72
C SER A 128 -3.20 -3.62 5.13
N LEU A 129 -4.48 -3.25 5.30
CA LEU A 129 -5.20 -3.39 6.57
C LEU A 129 -5.34 -4.87 6.97
N TYR A 130 -5.64 -5.75 6.01
CA TYR A 130 -5.78 -7.17 6.26
C TYR A 130 -4.42 -7.81 6.59
N ALA A 131 -3.37 -7.61 5.79
CA ALA A 131 -2.05 -8.17 6.07
C ALA A 131 -1.54 -7.75 7.47
N ALA A 132 -1.79 -6.50 7.87
CA ALA A 132 -1.40 -5.98 9.17
C ALA A 132 -2.25 -6.50 10.35
N GLY A 133 -3.39 -7.13 10.09
CA GLY A 133 -4.31 -7.60 11.14
C GLY A 133 -5.19 -6.50 11.71
N VAL A 134 -5.35 -5.38 11.00
CA VAL A 134 -6.28 -4.29 11.36
C VAL A 134 -7.72 -4.72 11.09
N VAL A 135 -7.95 -5.44 9.98
CA VAL A 135 -9.26 -5.98 9.61
C VAL A 135 -9.21 -7.50 9.41
N ASP A 136 -10.29 -8.16 9.82
CA ASP A 136 -10.47 -9.60 9.67
C ASP A 136 -11.47 -10.01 8.58
N TRP A 137 -12.23 -9.05 8.03
CA TRP A 137 -13.20 -9.28 6.97
C TRP A 137 -12.52 -9.59 5.63
N PRO A 138 -13.06 -10.51 4.79
CA PRO A 138 -14.31 -11.26 4.96
C PRO A 138 -14.18 -12.52 5.83
N PHE A 139 -12.96 -12.93 6.15
CA PHE A 139 -12.65 -14.19 6.84
C PHE A 139 -12.81 -14.11 8.37
N ARG A 140 -13.78 -13.33 8.86
CA ARG A 140 -14.04 -13.19 10.30
C ARG A 140 -14.27 -14.59 10.87
N ARG A 141 -13.33 -15.08 11.69
CA ARG A 141 -13.60 -16.22 12.54
C ARG A 141 -14.66 -15.75 13.54
N ARG A 142 -15.90 -16.22 13.40
CA ARG A 142 -16.89 -16.10 14.48
C ARG A 142 -16.22 -16.72 15.70
N ARG A 143 -15.95 -15.92 16.73
CA ARG A 143 -15.58 -16.49 18.04
C ARG A 143 -16.83 -17.25 18.49
N ALA A 144 -16.76 -18.57 18.42
CA ALA A 144 -17.67 -19.46 19.14
C ALA A 144 -17.21 -19.53 20.59
#